data_AF-A0A1X1N1U8-F1
#
_entry.id   AF-A0A1X1N1U8-F1
#
_cell.length_a   1.000
_cell.length_b   1.000
_cell.length_c   1.000
_cell.angle_alpha   90.00
_cell.angle_beta   90.00
_cell.angle_gamma   90.00
#
_symmetry.space_group_name_H-M   'P 1'
#
loop_
_entity.id
_entity.type
_entity.pdbx_description
1 polymer ?
#
loop_
_entity_poly.entity_id
_entity_poly.type
_entity_poly.pdbx_seq_one_letter_code
_entity_poly.pdbx_strand_id
1 'polypeptide(L)'
;MITARRAVRGVRVDALRPIGASRPAWADAVGGDGGVGGTPSVLGDGELVEQLARAIHDRYLEHELGKRHAAGSRPGLRPWAELSEALREANRDQAVHYETVLRNRGWVCTPAEQDVDPAVDPFSLSAAEVEELARAEHDRWRQHKERQGYSYGPVREDLGPDKRHPSMVDWEELTEEDRDRDRDAIRNMPAVLARADLCITRRPAAEAAIR
;
A
#
# COMPACT_ATOMS: atom_id res chain seq x y z
N MET A 1 25.57 10.78 -55.57
CA MET A 1 26.08 9.96 -54.47
C MET A 1 27.08 10.78 -53.65
N ILE A 2 26.64 11.40 -52.54
CA ILE A 2 27.53 11.87 -51.46
C ILE A 2 26.76 11.69 -50.16
N THR A 3 27.14 10.67 -49.39
CA THR A 3 26.74 10.41 -48.00
C THR A 3 27.77 11.05 -47.07
N ALA A 4 27.34 11.84 -46.09
CA ALA A 4 28.14 12.10 -44.90
C ALA A 4 27.22 12.26 -43.68
N ARG A 5 27.48 11.39 -42.70
CA ARG A 5 26.69 11.12 -41.51
C ARG A 5 26.81 12.26 -40.48
N ARG A 6 25.69 12.58 -39.83
CA ARG A 6 25.61 13.51 -38.69
C ARG A 6 26.05 12.76 -37.42
N ALA A 7 27.10 13.25 -36.77
CA ALA A 7 27.55 12.74 -35.48
C ALA A 7 26.62 13.25 -34.36
N VAL A 8 26.03 12.34 -33.58
CA VAL A 8 25.33 12.65 -32.33
C VAL A 8 26.32 12.47 -31.18
N ARG A 9 26.51 13.53 -30.39
CA ARG A 9 27.36 13.54 -29.19
C ARG A 9 26.78 12.58 -28.15
N GLY A 10 27.60 11.63 -27.68
CA GLY A 10 27.27 10.74 -26.58
C GLY A 10 27.21 11.50 -25.25
N VAL A 11 26.11 11.30 -24.52
CA VAL A 11 25.99 11.67 -23.10
C VAL A 11 26.64 10.56 -22.29
N ARG A 12 27.62 10.91 -21.46
CA ARG A 12 28.22 9.97 -20.50
C ARG A 12 27.20 9.71 -19.39
N VAL A 13 26.87 8.44 -19.17
CA VAL A 13 26.17 7.99 -17.97
C VAL A 13 27.23 7.79 -16.89
N ASP A 14 27.27 8.70 -15.92
CA ASP A 14 28.09 8.50 -14.72
C ASP A 14 27.47 7.36 -13.91
N ALA A 15 28.31 6.38 -13.56
CA ALA A 15 27.93 5.24 -12.75
C ALA A 15 27.51 5.71 -11.35
N LEU A 16 26.22 5.64 -11.04
CA LEU A 16 25.71 5.84 -9.69
C LEU A 16 26.20 4.69 -8.80
N ARG A 17 26.88 5.05 -7.71
CA ARG A 17 27.35 4.11 -6.68
C ARG A 17 26.15 3.39 -6.04
N PRO A 18 26.28 2.12 -5.65
CA PRO A 18 25.25 1.43 -4.88
C PRO A 18 25.07 2.16 -3.53
N ILE A 19 23.86 2.66 -3.30
CA ILE A 19 23.45 3.22 -2.01
C ILE A 19 23.34 2.03 -1.06
N GLY A 20 24.17 2.04 0.00
CA GLY A 20 24.15 1.01 1.03
C GLY A 20 22.77 0.94 1.67
N ALA A 21 22.15 -0.23 1.61
CA ALA A 21 20.90 -0.51 2.28
C ALA A 21 21.10 -0.44 3.81
N SER A 22 20.79 0.72 4.39
CA SER A 22 20.57 0.81 5.83
C SER A 22 19.23 0.14 6.15
N ARG A 23 19.27 -0.92 6.96
CA ARG A 23 18.07 -1.62 7.45
C ARG A 23 17.20 -0.65 8.26
N PRO A 24 15.89 -0.52 7.97
CA PRO A 24 15.01 0.34 8.76
C PRO A 24 14.62 -0.34 10.07
N ALA A 25 14.42 0.48 11.11
CA ALA A 25 14.20 0.06 12.50
C ALA A 25 12.96 -0.83 12.75
N TRP A 26 12.06 -0.97 11.78
CA TRP A 26 10.88 -1.84 11.89
C TRP A 26 11.13 -3.29 11.45
N ALA A 27 12.26 -3.57 10.77
CA ALA A 27 12.60 -4.91 10.28
C ALA A 27 12.89 -5.92 11.41
N ASP A 28 13.12 -5.45 12.64
CA ASP A 28 13.37 -6.30 13.80
C ASP A 28 12.07 -6.74 14.52
N ALA A 29 10.89 -6.36 14.02
CA ALA A 29 9.60 -6.70 14.64
C ALA A 29 9.03 -8.08 14.22
N VAL A 30 9.74 -8.85 13.37
CA VAL A 30 9.32 -10.20 12.95
C VAL A 30 10.42 -11.20 13.32
N GLY A 31 10.53 -11.52 14.60
CA GLY A 31 11.48 -12.53 15.07
C GLY A 31 11.63 -12.58 16.58
N GLY A 32 10.69 -13.24 17.25
CA GLY A 32 10.80 -13.51 18.68
C GLY A 32 9.55 -14.21 19.22
N ASP A 33 9.50 -15.54 19.08
CA ASP A 33 8.61 -16.38 19.87
C ASP A 33 9.03 -16.27 21.35
N GLY A 34 8.11 -15.80 22.19
CA GLY A 34 8.37 -15.44 23.58
C GLY A 34 7.17 -14.73 24.18
N GLY A 35 6.16 -15.52 24.54
CA GLY A 35 4.81 -15.04 24.86
C GLY A 35 4.70 -13.99 25.96
N VAL A 36 3.86 -12.99 25.69
CA VAL A 36 3.00 -12.32 26.68
C VAL A 36 1.74 -11.81 25.95
N GLY A 37 0.60 -12.47 26.17
CA GLY A 37 -0.76 -11.95 25.95
C GLY A 37 -1.05 -11.02 24.75
N GLY A 38 -0.69 -11.40 23.52
CA GLY A 38 -1.13 -10.67 22.33
C GLY A 38 -2.63 -10.83 22.11
N THR A 39 -3.36 -9.73 21.91
CA THR A 39 -4.74 -9.79 21.42
C THR A 39 -4.76 -10.58 20.11
N PRO A 40 -5.64 -11.59 19.94
CA PRO A 40 -5.73 -12.35 18.70
C PRO A 40 -5.87 -11.42 17.50
N SER A 41 -5.19 -11.76 16.40
CA SER A 41 -5.28 -11.04 15.15
C SER A 41 -6.73 -11.07 14.66
N VAL A 42 -7.43 -9.93 14.70
CA VAL A 42 -8.82 -9.82 14.22
C VAL A 42 -8.87 -9.90 12.69
N LEU A 43 -7.81 -9.44 12.01
CA LEU A 43 -7.72 -9.39 10.55
C LEU A 43 -6.97 -10.57 9.92
N GLY A 44 -6.53 -11.55 10.72
CA GLY A 44 -5.73 -12.70 10.27
C GLY A 44 -6.53 -13.89 9.77
N ASP A 45 -7.87 -13.84 9.82
CA ASP A 45 -8.74 -14.85 9.22
C ASP A 45 -8.68 -14.74 7.70
N GLY A 46 -8.36 -15.85 7.02
CA GLY A 46 -8.17 -15.89 5.57
C GLY A 46 -9.41 -15.43 4.78
N GLU A 47 -10.62 -15.68 5.30
CA GLU A 47 -11.85 -15.23 4.65
C GLU A 47 -12.02 -13.71 4.75
N LEU A 48 -11.74 -13.14 5.92
CA LEU A 48 -11.78 -11.69 6.13
C LEU A 48 -10.71 -10.98 5.30
N VAL A 49 -9.49 -11.53 5.22
CA VAL A 49 -8.43 -11.01 4.35
C VAL A 49 -8.88 -10.98 2.89
N GLU A 50 -9.53 -12.05 2.41
CA GLU A 50 -10.04 -12.12 1.04
C GLU A 50 -11.17 -11.10 0.79
N GLN A 51 -12.08 -10.91 1.77
CA GLN A 51 -13.12 -9.88 1.71
C GLN A 51 -12.52 -8.47 1.63
N LEU A 52 -11.56 -8.15 2.49
CA LEU A 52 -10.87 -6.85 2.48
C LEU A 52 -10.08 -6.64 1.19
N ALA A 53 -9.39 -7.66 0.70
CA ALA A 53 -8.64 -7.59 -0.56
C ALA A 53 -9.54 -7.28 -1.76
N ARG A 54 -10.74 -7.86 -1.81
CA ARG A 54 -11.76 -7.52 -2.82
C ARG A 54 -12.24 -6.08 -2.68
N ALA A 55 -12.54 -5.64 -1.45
CA ALA A 55 -12.98 -4.29 -1.19
C ALA A 55 -11.93 -3.23 -1.58
N ILE A 56 -10.63 -3.51 -1.36
CA ILE A 56 -9.51 -2.70 -1.85
C ILE A 56 -9.53 -2.62 -3.39
N HIS A 57 -9.61 -3.77 -4.06
CA HIS A 57 -9.62 -3.84 -5.52
C HIS A 57 -10.81 -3.12 -6.15
N ASP A 58 -12.00 -3.26 -5.56
CA ASP A 58 -13.21 -2.59 -6.04
C ASP A 58 -13.05 -1.07 -5.99
N ARG A 59 -12.45 -0.52 -4.93
CA ARG A 59 -12.15 0.93 -4.84
C ARG A 59 -11.12 1.37 -5.88
N TYR A 60 -10.11 0.55 -6.15
CA TYR A 60 -9.15 0.81 -7.22
C TYR A 60 -9.83 0.87 -8.58
N LEU A 61 -10.75 -0.06 -8.87
CA LEU A 61 -11.54 -0.04 -10.10
C LEU A 61 -12.42 1.21 -10.19
N GLU A 62 -13.16 1.54 -9.13
CA GLU A 62 -14.02 2.73 -9.06
C GLU A 62 -13.22 4.01 -9.37
N HIS A 63 -12.05 4.18 -8.75
CA HIS A 63 -11.17 5.33 -8.96
C HIS A 63 -10.66 5.44 -10.40
N GLU A 64 -10.14 4.35 -10.94
CA GLU A 64 -9.50 4.35 -12.25
C GLU A 64 -10.50 4.43 -13.41
N LEU A 65 -11.69 3.83 -13.25
CA LEU A 65 -12.80 4.01 -14.19
C LEU A 65 -13.36 5.43 -14.13
N GLY A 66 -13.38 6.06 -12.94
CA GLY A 66 -13.72 7.47 -12.76
C GLY A 66 -12.77 8.43 -13.50
N LYS A 67 -11.49 8.06 -13.61
CA LYS A 67 -10.47 8.74 -14.44
C LYS A 67 -10.60 8.49 -15.95
N ARG A 68 -11.66 7.81 -16.39
CA ARG A 68 -11.96 7.45 -17.80
C ARG A 68 -10.97 6.46 -18.42
N HIS A 69 -10.25 5.68 -17.63
CA HIS A 69 -9.57 4.51 -18.16
C HIS A 69 -10.61 3.46 -18.58
N ALA A 70 -10.40 2.80 -19.73
CA ALA A 70 -11.30 1.75 -20.17
C ALA A 70 -11.17 0.51 -19.28
N ALA A 71 -12.32 -0.10 -18.92
CA ALA A 71 -12.36 -1.37 -18.21
C ALA A 71 -11.56 -2.43 -18.98
N GLY A 72 -10.74 -3.22 -18.28
CA GLY A 72 -9.89 -4.25 -18.86
C GLY A 72 -8.68 -3.75 -19.67
N SER A 73 -8.47 -2.43 -19.82
CA SER A 73 -7.35 -1.88 -20.62
C SER A 73 -5.96 -2.24 -20.10
N ARG A 74 -5.85 -2.62 -18.83
CA ARG A 74 -4.66 -3.19 -18.22
C ARG A 74 -5.03 -4.34 -17.28
N PRO A 75 -4.11 -5.25 -16.94
CA PRO A 75 -4.42 -6.43 -16.11
C PRO A 75 -5.10 -6.10 -14.78
N GLY A 76 -4.72 -4.98 -14.13
CA GLY A 76 -5.34 -4.52 -12.90
C GLY A 76 -6.75 -3.92 -13.07
N LEU A 77 -7.20 -3.58 -14.28
CA LEU A 77 -8.55 -3.05 -14.51
C LEU A 77 -9.57 -4.13 -14.90
N ARG A 78 -9.26 -5.39 -14.56
CA ARG A 78 -10.16 -6.52 -14.75
C ARG A 78 -10.96 -6.81 -13.47
N PRO A 79 -12.14 -7.44 -13.57
CA PRO A 79 -12.86 -7.92 -12.40
C PRO A 79 -11.99 -8.85 -11.54
N TRP A 80 -12.27 -8.92 -10.24
CA TRP A 80 -11.50 -9.76 -9.30
C TRP A 80 -11.30 -11.21 -9.80
N ALA A 81 -12.35 -11.81 -10.35
CA ALA A 81 -12.35 -13.18 -10.87
C ALA A 81 -11.35 -13.42 -12.02
N GLU A 82 -10.91 -12.35 -12.70
CA GLU A 82 -9.99 -12.40 -13.85
C GLU A 82 -8.58 -11.88 -13.53
N LEU A 83 -8.34 -11.41 -12.30
CA LEU A 83 -7.00 -11.00 -11.87
C LEU A 83 -6.05 -12.21 -11.83
N SER A 84 -4.78 -11.94 -12.09
CA SER A 84 -3.73 -12.90 -11.80
C SER A 84 -3.57 -13.07 -10.30
N GLU A 85 -3.09 -14.24 -9.87
CA GLU A 85 -2.84 -14.50 -8.45
C GLU A 85 -1.86 -13.51 -7.84
N ALA A 86 -0.85 -13.04 -8.60
CA ALA A 86 0.07 -12.01 -8.12
C ALA A 86 -0.63 -10.67 -7.80
N LEU A 87 -1.68 -10.31 -8.56
CA LEU A 87 -2.45 -9.09 -8.30
C LEU A 87 -3.41 -9.28 -7.11
N ARG A 88 -4.05 -10.45 -6.98
CA ARG A 88 -4.86 -10.77 -5.79
C ARG A 88 -4.02 -10.76 -4.53
N GLU A 89 -2.82 -11.35 -4.61
CA GLU A 89 -1.87 -11.40 -3.50
C GLU A 89 -1.40 -10.01 -3.08
N ALA A 90 -1.18 -9.09 -4.02
CA ALA A 90 -0.84 -7.71 -3.69
C ALA A 90 -1.95 -7.01 -2.87
N ASN A 91 -3.23 -7.30 -3.17
CA ASN A 91 -4.36 -6.76 -2.41
C ASN A 91 -4.50 -7.42 -1.04
N ARG A 92 -4.25 -8.73 -0.92
CA ARG A 92 -4.21 -9.43 0.38
C ARG A 92 -3.09 -8.93 1.28
N ASP A 93 -1.90 -8.72 0.71
CA ASP A 93 -0.75 -8.14 1.42
C ASP A 93 -1.07 -6.74 1.97
N GLN A 94 -1.83 -5.93 1.21
CA GLN A 94 -2.32 -4.64 1.68
C GLN A 94 -3.38 -4.78 2.80
N ALA A 95 -4.32 -5.72 2.69
CA ALA A 95 -5.31 -5.99 3.73
C ALA A 95 -4.65 -6.42 5.06
N VAL A 96 -3.64 -7.30 4.99
CA VAL A 96 -2.83 -7.71 6.16
C VAL A 96 -2.05 -6.52 6.72
N HIS A 97 -1.55 -5.62 5.86
CA HIS A 97 -0.81 -4.44 6.31
C HIS A 97 -1.68 -3.49 7.15
N TYR A 98 -2.97 -3.36 6.86
CA TYR A 98 -3.87 -2.56 7.70
C TYR A 98 -3.80 -3.00 9.17
N GLU A 99 -3.72 -4.31 9.45
CA GLU A 99 -3.56 -4.78 10.82
C GLU A 99 -2.28 -4.25 11.49
N THR A 100 -1.17 -4.22 10.73
CA THR A 100 0.10 -3.67 11.21
C THR A 100 -0.03 -2.18 11.51
N VAL A 101 -0.71 -1.43 10.65
CA VAL A 101 -1.01 -0.01 10.85
C VAL A 101 -1.80 0.21 12.14
N LEU A 102 -2.88 -0.54 12.34
CA LEU A 102 -3.75 -0.42 13.52
C LEU A 102 -2.96 -0.74 14.80
N ARG A 103 -2.23 -1.86 14.81
CA ARG A 103 -1.46 -2.33 15.97
C ARG A 103 -0.40 -1.33 16.40
N ASN A 104 0.38 -0.81 15.45
CA ASN A 104 1.49 0.11 15.74
C ASN A 104 1.02 1.46 16.32
N ARG A 105 -0.25 1.81 16.10
CA ARG A 105 -0.86 3.05 16.61
C ARG A 105 -1.76 2.82 17.82
N GLY A 106 -1.88 1.58 18.28
CA GLY A 106 -2.80 1.22 19.34
C GLY A 106 -4.27 1.46 18.99
N TRP A 107 -4.60 1.56 17.70
CA TRP A 107 -5.98 1.63 17.22
C TRP A 107 -6.62 0.25 17.34
N VAL A 108 -7.93 0.24 17.57
CA VAL A 108 -8.70 -0.98 17.80
C VAL A 108 -9.65 -1.17 16.63
N CYS A 109 -9.68 -2.36 16.04
CA CYS A 109 -10.67 -2.76 15.06
C CYS A 109 -11.72 -3.63 15.76
N THR A 110 -12.99 -3.27 15.65
CA THR A 110 -14.12 -4.03 16.18
C THR A 110 -15.18 -4.23 15.11
N PRO A 111 -16.06 -5.24 15.23
CA PRO A 111 -17.30 -5.26 14.46
C PRO A 111 -18.03 -3.92 14.64
N ALA A 112 -18.52 -3.36 13.53
CA ALA A 112 -19.36 -2.19 13.57
C ALA A 112 -20.68 -2.58 14.26
N GLU A 113 -21.02 -1.93 15.37
CA GLU A 113 -22.35 -2.12 15.94
C GLU A 113 -23.38 -1.52 14.98
N GLN A 114 -24.50 -2.21 14.76
CA GLN A 114 -25.50 -1.82 13.75
C GLN A 114 -26.24 -0.52 14.13
N ASP A 115 -26.12 -0.07 15.38
CA ASP A 115 -26.85 1.06 15.96
C ASP A 115 -25.95 2.24 16.37
N VAL A 116 -24.64 2.24 16.04
CA VAL A 116 -23.82 3.44 16.27
C VAL A 116 -24.23 4.50 15.25
N ASP A 117 -24.71 5.64 15.74
CA ASP A 117 -24.99 6.81 14.91
C ASP A 117 -23.70 7.19 14.13
N PRO A 118 -23.71 7.20 12.79
CA PRO A 118 -22.56 7.60 11.97
C PRO A 118 -22.03 9.01 12.29
N ALA A 119 -22.81 9.84 12.99
CA ALA A 119 -22.42 11.16 13.47
C ALA A 119 -21.60 11.13 14.78
N VAL A 120 -21.54 10.00 15.48
CA VAL A 120 -20.75 9.82 16.71
C VAL A 120 -19.33 9.38 16.32
N ASP A 121 -18.57 10.36 15.84
CA ASP A 121 -17.14 10.33 15.50
C ASP A 121 -16.71 9.22 14.51
N PRO A 122 -16.94 9.40 13.20
CA PRO A 122 -16.32 8.55 12.19
C PRO A 122 -14.81 8.71 12.28
N PHE A 123 -14.12 7.62 12.59
CA PHE A 123 -12.66 7.59 12.67
C PHE A 123 -12.03 8.37 11.52
N SER A 124 -11.32 9.45 11.88
CA SER A 124 -10.69 10.34 10.91
C SER A 124 -9.17 10.36 11.09
N LEU A 125 -8.48 10.35 9.96
CA LEU A 125 -7.04 10.49 9.88
C LEU A 125 -6.71 11.97 9.70
N SER A 126 -5.82 12.49 10.55
CA SER A 126 -5.24 13.81 10.34
C SER A 126 -4.34 13.82 9.09
N ALA A 127 -4.11 14.99 8.51
CA ALA A 127 -3.23 15.12 7.34
C ALA A 127 -1.80 14.59 7.62
N ALA A 128 -1.29 14.77 8.84
CA ALA A 128 0.01 14.27 9.25
C ALA A 128 0.04 12.74 9.33
N GLU A 129 -1.01 12.11 9.88
CA GLU A 129 -1.12 10.64 9.92
C GLU A 129 -1.23 10.06 8.51
N VAL A 130 -1.97 10.71 7.61
CA VAL A 130 -2.06 10.28 6.21
C VAL A 130 -0.70 10.33 5.54
N GLU A 131 0.08 11.40 5.71
CA GLU A 131 1.39 11.53 5.07
C GLU A 131 2.39 10.49 5.59
N GLU A 132 2.43 10.28 6.90
CA GLU A 132 3.32 9.30 7.54
C GLU A 132 2.99 7.87 7.07
N LEU A 133 1.71 7.52 7.07
CA LEU A 133 1.24 6.21 6.64
C LEU A 133 1.41 5.98 5.15
N ALA A 134 1.22 7.02 4.32
CA ALA A 134 1.39 6.92 2.88
C ALA A 134 2.84 6.62 2.50
N ARG A 135 3.81 7.24 3.20
CA ARG A 135 5.22 6.90 3.03
C ARG A 135 5.52 5.44 3.39
N ALA A 136 4.97 4.96 4.51
CA ALA A 136 5.14 3.57 4.91
C ALA A 136 4.49 2.59 3.91
N GLU A 137 3.34 2.96 3.33
CA GLU A 137 2.66 2.18 2.30
C GLU A 137 3.46 2.11 1.00
N HIS A 138 4.07 3.23 0.58
CA HIS A 138 4.98 3.26 -0.56
C HIS A 138 6.19 2.34 -0.34
N ASP A 139 6.82 2.42 0.82
CA ASP A 139 7.95 1.56 1.18
C ASP A 139 7.56 0.08 1.17
N ARG A 140 6.36 -0.25 1.66
CA ARG A 140 5.82 -1.62 1.60
C ARG A 140 5.61 -2.06 0.15
N TRP A 141 4.97 -1.24 -0.66
CA TRP A 141 4.70 -1.53 -2.08
C TRP A 141 6.00 -1.73 -2.86
N ARG A 142 7.01 -0.88 -2.63
CA ARG A 142 8.34 -1.02 -3.23
C ARG A 142 8.99 -2.35 -2.89
N GLN A 143 9.03 -2.71 -1.61
CA GLN A 143 9.62 -3.97 -1.18
C GLN A 143 8.87 -5.18 -1.76
N HIS A 144 7.54 -5.10 -1.86
CA HIS A 144 6.74 -6.13 -2.53
C HIS A 144 7.14 -6.27 -4.01
N LYS A 145 7.33 -5.15 -4.71
CA LYS A 145 7.79 -5.12 -6.10
C LYS A 145 9.22 -5.63 -6.28
N GLU A 146 10.13 -5.26 -5.40
CA GLU A 146 11.52 -5.77 -5.40
C GLU A 146 11.56 -7.29 -5.27
N ARG A 147 10.74 -7.88 -4.36
CA ARG A 147 10.60 -9.34 -4.23
C ARG A 147 10.06 -10.02 -5.49
N GLN A 148 9.34 -9.28 -6.35
CA GLN A 148 8.83 -9.76 -7.64
C GLN A 148 9.83 -9.56 -8.80
N GLY A 149 11.03 -9.04 -8.50
CA GLY A 149 12.10 -8.77 -9.45
C GLY A 149 11.98 -7.43 -10.16
N TYR A 150 11.18 -6.49 -9.66
CA TYR A 150 11.11 -5.14 -10.23
C TYR A 150 12.31 -4.31 -9.79
N SER A 151 12.77 -3.46 -10.71
CA SER A 151 13.75 -2.41 -10.47
C SER A 151 13.23 -1.06 -10.96
N TYR A 152 14.00 0.00 -10.74
CA TYR A 152 13.71 1.31 -11.32
C TYR A 152 13.85 1.32 -12.85
N GLY A 153 12.91 1.97 -13.52
CA GLY A 153 13.08 2.38 -14.91
C GLY A 153 12.05 3.45 -15.29
N PRO A 154 12.42 4.43 -16.14
CA PRO A 154 11.56 5.56 -16.48
C PRO A 154 10.31 5.16 -17.27
N VAL A 155 10.30 3.96 -17.84
CA VAL A 155 9.17 3.37 -18.54
C VAL A 155 8.82 2.06 -17.84
N ARG A 156 7.53 1.89 -17.53
CA ARG A 156 7.01 0.67 -16.93
C ARG A 156 7.19 -0.51 -17.88
N GLU A 157 7.74 -1.60 -17.36
CA GLU A 157 7.88 -2.89 -18.01
C GLU A 157 7.44 -3.97 -17.03
N ASP A 158 6.35 -4.67 -17.33
CA ASP A 158 5.79 -5.69 -16.46
C ASP A 158 6.13 -7.13 -16.92
N LEU A 159 6.66 -7.28 -18.15
CA LEU A 159 6.88 -8.57 -18.79
C LEU A 159 8.38 -8.91 -18.89
N GLY A 160 8.67 -10.21 -18.81
CA GLY A 160 10.03 -10.73 -18.95
C GLY A 160 10.89 -10.61 -17.68
N PRO A 161 12.22 -10.82 -17.81
CA PRO A 161 13.14 -10.83 -16.68
C PRO A 161 13.57 -9.43 -16.20
N ASP A 162 13.44 -8.40 -17.04
CA ASP A 162 13.81 -7.00 -16.73
C ASP A 162 12.56 -6.17 -16.39
N LYS A 163 11.92 -6.49 -15.27
CA LYS A 163 10.72 -5.78 -14.81
C LYS A 163 11.10 -4.43 -14.23
N ARG A 164 10.42 -3.37 -14.63
CA ARG A 164 10.74 -1.99 -14.24
C ARG A 164 9.50 -1.18 -13.95
N HIS A 165 9.57 -0.29 -12.97
CA HIS A 165 8.48 0.65 -12.69
C HIS A 165 9.05 2.05 -12.34
N PRO A 166 8.46 3.14 -12.87
CA PRO A 166 8.97 4.50 -12.66
C PRO A 166 8.92 4.93 -11.19
N SER A 167 7.92 4.48 -10.44
CA SER A 167 7.76 4.78 -9.02
C SER A 167 8.67 3.95 -8.10
N MET A 168 9.59 3.13 -8.62
CA MET A 168 10.60 2.41 -7.80
C MET A 168 11.74 3.35 -7.39
N VAL A 169 11.38 4.45 -6.74
CA VAL A 169 12.27 5.52 -6.26
C VAL A 169 11.90 5.85 -4.81
N ASP A 170 12.72 6.65 -4.14
CA ASP A 170 12.41 7.07 -2.77
C ASP A 170 11.21 8.04 -2.75
N TRP A 171 10.51 8.14 -1.61
CA TRP A 171 9.30 8.95 -1.48
C TRP A 171 9.49 10.40 -1.96
N GLU A 172 10.63 11.00 -1.66
CA GLU A 172 11.04 12.35 -2.04
C GLU A 172 11.11 12.56 -3.57
N GLU A 173 11.32 11.49 -4.33
CA GLU A 173 11.47 11.51 -5.79
C GLU A 173 10.17 11.16 -6.53
N LEU A 174 9.14 10.73 -5.81
CA LEU A 174 7.82 10.47 -6.39
C LEU A 174 7.20 11.74 -6.97
N THR A 175 6.40 11.53 -8.01
CA THR A 175 5.44 12.55 -8.44
C THR A 175 4.34 12.71 -7.38
N GLU A 176 3.74 13.91 -7.28
CA GLU A 176 2.60 14.10 -6.38
C GLU A 176 1.42 13.17 -6.73
N GLU A 177 1.24 12.84 -8.02
CA GLU A 177 0.20 11.88 -8.41
C GLU A 177 0.45 10.49 -7.82
N ASP A 178 1.71 10.03 -7.81
CA ASP A 178 2.05 8.74 -7.20
C ASP A 178 1.90 8.79 -5.68
N ARG A 179 2.36 9.87 -5.01
CA ARG A 179 2.13 10.05 -3.56
C ARG A 179 0.65 10.08 -3.21
N ASP A 180 -0.16 10.72 -4.03
CA ASP A 180 -1.61 10.78 -3.82
C ASP A 180 -2.26 9.41 -3.90
N ARG A 181 -1.73 8.46 -4.68
CA ARG A 181 -2.22 7.07 -4.68
C ARG A 181 -1.99 6.39 -3.33
N ASP A 182 -0.82 6.58 -2.72
CA ASP A 182 -0.53 6.03 -1.39
C ASP A 182 -1.37 6.73 -0.30
N ARG A 183 -1.52 8.06 -0.37
CA ARG A 183 -2.40 8.81 0.54
C ARG A 183 -3.85 8.34 0.43
N ASP A 184 -4.33 8.11 -0.78
CA ASP A 184 -5.69 7.63 -1.03
C ASP A 184 -5.88 6.20 -0.51
N ALA A 185 -4.89 5.31 -0.68
CA ALA A 185 -4.92 3.97 -0.09
C ALA A 185 -5.10 4.02 1.43
N ILE A 186 -4.43 4.94 2.10
CA ILE A 186 -4.54 5.16 3.55
C ILE A 186 -5.88 5.80 3.94
N ARG A 187 -6.31 6.85 3.24
CA ARG A 187 -7.62 7.50 3.48
C ARG A 187 -8.79 6.53 3.31
N ASN A 188 -8.63 5.55 2.42
CA ASN A 188 -9.65 4.57 2.11
C ASN A 188 -9.73 3.44 3.14
N MET A 189 -8.72 3.24 3.98
CA MET A 189 -8.66 2.14 4.94
C MET A 189 -9.93 2.03 5.81
N PRO A 190 -10.46 3.10 6.44
CA PRO A 190 -11.70 3.00 7.22
C PRO A 190 -12.90 2.55 6.39
N ALA A 191 -13.04 3.03 5.16
CA ALA A 191 -14.13 2.65 4.26
C ALA A 191 -14.00 1.21 3.75
N VAL A 192 -12.77 0.72 3.55
CA VAL A 192 -12.52 -0.69 3.21
C VAL A 192 -12.92 -1.60 4.37
N LEU A 193 -12.52 -1.27 5.60
CA LEU A 193 -12.90 -2.04 6.79
C LEU A 193 -14.41 -2.03 7.01
N ALA A 194 -15.08 -0.90 6.77
CA ALA A 194 -16.54 -0.80 6.86
C ALA A 194 -17.28 -1.73 5.87
N ARG A 195 -16.69 -2.05 4.71
CA ARG A 195 -17.26 -3.05 3.76
C ARG A 195 -17.22 -4.48 4.32
N ALA A 196 -16.44 -4.73 5.36
CA ALA A 196 -16.39 -5.98 6.10
C ALA A 196 -17.09 -5.87 7.47
N ASP A 197 -17.99 -4.91 7.64
CA ASP A 197 -18.69 -4.63 8.90
C ASP A 197 -17.74 -4.39 10.07
N LEU A 198 -16.59 -3.75 9.82
CA LEU A 198 -15.61 -3.39 10.83
C LEU A 198 -15.48 -1.86 10.95
N CYS A 199 -15.25 -1.39 12.17
CA CYS A 199 -14.90 0.00 12.45
C CYS A 199 -13.55 0.10 13.18
N ILE A 200 -12.87 1.23 12.99
CA ILE A 200 -11.66 1.58 13.73
C ILE A 200 -12.05 2.55 14.84
N THR A 201 -11.51 2.36 16.02
CA THR A 201 -11.54 3.36 17.09
C THR A 201 -10.12 3.67 17.55
N ARG A 202 -9.88 4.91 17.93
CA ARG A 202 -8.68 5.24 18.70
C ARG A 202 -8.91 4.65 20.08
N ARG A 203 -7.95 3.87 20.61
CA ARG A 203 -8.03 3.44 22.01
C ARG A 203 -8.21 4.70 22.85
N PRO A 204 -9.24 4.79 23.72
CA PRO A 204 -9.33 5.89 24.64
C PRO A 204 -7.99 5.96 25.37
N ALA A 205 -7.42 7.16 25.50
CA ALA A 205 -6.25 7.34 26.33
C ALA A 205 -6.59 6.66 27.65
N ALA A 206 -5.89 5.57 27.99
CA ALA A 206 -6.07 4.95 29.29
C ALA A 206 -5.96 6.11 30.28
N GLU A 207 -7.00 6.33 31.10
CA GLU A 207 -6.93 7.27 32.21
C GLU A 207 -5.54 7.12 32.78
N ALA A 208 -4.74 8.20 32.68
CA ALA A 208 -3.34 8.20 33.08
C ALA A 208 -3.28 7.50 34.43
N ALA A 209 -2.80 6.25 34.39
CA ALA A 209 -3.09 5.32 35.45
C ALA A 209 -2.50 5.90 36.72
N ILE A 210 -3.40 6.20 37.65
CA ILE A 210 -3.15 6.60 39.03
C ILE A 210 -1.84 5.96 39.52
N ARG A 211 -0.79 6.78 39.68
CA ARG A 211 0.24 6.64 40.70
C ARG A 211 1.13 7.88 40.77
#